data_AF-A0A061IYR6-F1
#
_entry.id   AF-A0A061IYR6-F1
#
_cell.length_a   1.000
_cell.length_b   1.000
_cell.length_c   1.000
_cell.angle_alpha   90.00
_cell.angle_beta   90.00
_cell.angle_gamma   90.00
#
_symmetry.space_group_name_H-M   'P 1'
#
loop_
_entity.id
_entity.type
_entity.pdbx_description
1 polymer ?
#
loop_
_entity_poly.entity_id
_entity_poly.type
_entity_poly.pdbx_seq_one_letter_code
_entity_poly.pdbx_strand_id
1 'polypeptide(L)'
;MLSKAGSAIASCQWCAFSVLRATLLAFCTLNAVCAFLFAWMMDSTTLVVFCVPAVERGWDLRIKAKACRRAGLFFIVLLLLVFFAPFWSLLRGKCRAVFCRVRFHAHQSCRKVVPREQRRLLQFKHSDSEGEELPEC
;
A
#
# COMPACT_ATOMS: atom_id res chain seq x y z
N MET A 1 -23.52 14.95 20.75
CA MET A 1 -24.05 13.88 19.86
C MET A 1 -23.18 13.56 18.64
N LEU A 2 -22.22 14.41 18.21
CA LEU A 2 -21.35 14.13 17.06
C LEU A 2 -20.38 12.92 17.20
N SER A 3 -20.08 12.48 18.43
CA SER A 3 -19.10 11.41 18.67
C SER A 3 -19.63 10.00 18.30
N LYS A 4 -20.95 9.78 18.34
CA LYS A 4 -21.55 8.46 18.06
C LYS A 4 -21.56 8.11 16.56
N ALA A 5 -21.73 9.11 15.70
CA ALA A 5 -21.71 8.95 14.25
C ALA A 5 -20.31 8.57 13.73
N GLY A 6 -19.25 9.18 14.25
CA GLY A 6 -17.87 8.85 13.87
C GLY A 6 -17.46 7.42 14.24
N SER A 7 -17.92 6.92 15.39
CA SER A 7 -17.66 5.53 15.82
C SER A 7 -18.38 4.50 14.94
N ALA A 8 -19.62 4.77 14.54
CA ALA A 8 -20.39 3.89 13.65
C ALA A 8 -19.79 3.81 12.24
N ILE A 9 -19.33 4.94 11.68
CA ILE A 9 -18.69 5.00 10.35
C ILE A 9 -17.36 4.25 10.36
N ALA A 10 -16.55 4.42 11.41
CA ALA A 10 -15.31 3.67 11.59
C ALA A 10 -15.60 2.16 11.69
N SER A 11 -16.52 1.74 12.55
CA SER A 11 -16.89 0.31 12.70
C SER A 11 -17.31 -0.33 11.36
N CYS A 12 -18.13 0.38 10.57
CA CYS A 12 -18.60 -0.11 9.28
C CYS A 12 -17.47 -0.26 8.25
N GLN A 13 -16.51 0.68 8.22
CA GLN A 13 -15.33 0.59 7.36
C GLN A 13 -14.42 -0.59 7.71
N TRP A 14 -14.26 -0.89 9.00
CA TRP A 14 -13.44 -2.02 9.45
C TRP A 14 -14.10 -3.37 9.13
N CYS A 15 -15.41 -3.47 9.30
CA CYS A 15 -16.17 -4.64 8.88
C CYS A 15 -16.09 -4.87 7.36
N ALA A 16 -16.31 -3.82 6.56
CA ALA A 16 -16.21 -3.91 5.10
C ALA A 16 -14.81 -4.32 4.62
N PHE A 17 -13.75 -3.75 5.23
CA PHE A 17 -12.37 -4.11 4.93
C PHE A 17 -12.05 -5.57 5.31
N SER A 18 -12.57 -6.04 6.44
CA SER A 18 -12.40 -7.42 6.89
C SER A 18 -13.10 -8.42 5.95
N VAL A 19 -14.35 -8.14 5.57
CA VAL A 19 -15.11 -9.00 4.65
C VAL A 19 -14.44 -9.02 3.27
N LEU A 20 -14.07 -7.86 2.73
CA LEU A 20 -13.37 -7.77 1.43
C LEU A 20 -12.05 -8.55 1.44
N ARG A 21 -11.30 -8.46 2.53
CA ARG A 21 -10.05 -9.21 2.67
C ARG A 21 -10.31 -10.72 2.73
N ALA A 22 -11.32 -11.16 3.47
CA ALA A 22 -11.69 -12.58 3.55
C ALA A 22 -12.15 -13.13 2.19
N THR A 23 -12.96 -12.37 1.44
CA THR A 23 -13.40 -12.77 0.11
C THR A 23 -12.24 -12.82 -0.90
N LEU A 24 -11.33 -11.85 -0.86
CA LEU A 24 -10.12 -11.88 -1.69
C LEU A 24 -9.22 -13.07 -1.38
N LEU A 25 -9.03 -13.40 -0.09
CA LEU A 25 -8.26 -14.57 0.32
C LEU A 25 -8.91 -15.87 -0.18
N ALA A 26 -10.23 -16.03 0.04
CA ALA A 26 -10.98 -17.18 -0.44
C ALA A 26 -10.97 -17.31 -1.96
N PHE A 27 -11.11 -16.19 -2.68
CA PHE A 27 -11.00 -16.15 -4.12
C PHE A 27 -9.61 -16.59 -4.59
N CYS A 28 -8.54 -16.06 -3.98
CA CYS A 28 -7.17 -16.42 -4.37
C CYS A 28 -6.85 -17.89 -4.05
N THR A 29 -7.27 -18.42 -2.88
CA THR A 29 -7.07 -19.84 -2.56
C THR A 29 -7.81 -20.74 -3.53
N LEU A 30 -9.10 -20.48 -3.78
CA LEU A 30 -9.90 -21.30 -4.69
C LEU A 30 -9.30 -21.30 -6.10
N ASN A 31 -8.91 -20.13 -6.62
CA ASN A 31 -8.31 -20.04 -7.95
C ASN A 31 -6.94 -20.71 -8.02
N ALA A 32 -6.10 -20.58 -6.99
CA ALA A 32 -4.82 -21.29 -6.93
C ALA A 32 -5.04 -22.80 -6.96
N VAL A 33 -5.91 -23.32 -6.08
CA VAL A 33 -6.23 -24.76 -6.01
C VAL A 33 -6.79 -25.25 -7.33
N CYS A 34 -7.78 -24.56 -7.91
CA CYS A 34 -8.35 -24.91 -9.21
C CYS A 34 -7.28 -24.94 -10.30
N ALA A 35 -6.38 -23.95 -10.37
CA ALA A 35 -5.32 -23.92 -11.36
C ALA A 35 -4.34 -25.10 -11.22
N PHE A 36 -4.00 -25.50 -9.99
CA PHE A 36 -3.19 -26.70 -9.76
C PHE A 36 -3.94 -27.99 -10.10
N LEU A 37 -5.22 -28.09 -9.77
CA LEU A 37 -6.06 -29.24 -10.13
C LEU A 37 -6.21 -29.36 -11.65
N PHE A 38 -6.46 -28.26 -12.36
CA PHE A 38 -6.53 -28.26 -13.82
C PHE A 38 -5.18 -28.63 -14.45
N ALA A 39 -4.09 -28.10 -13.94
CA ALA A 39 -2.76 -28.49 -14.38
C ALA A 39 -2.48 -29.98 -14.16
N TRP A 40 -2.81 -30.49 -12.97
CA TRP A 40 -2.68 -31.91 -12.65
C TRP A 40 -3.50 -32.74 -13.62
N MET A 41 -4.78 -32.43 -13.80
CA MET A 41 -5.67 -33.17 -14.69
C MET A 41 -5.12 -33.17 -16.13
N MET A 42 -4.61 -32.04 -16.63
CA MET A 42 -4.01 -31.98 -17.96
C MET A 42 -2.71 -32.80 -18.10
N ASP A 43 -1.88 -32.89 -17.04
CA ASP A 43 -0.62 -33.64 -17.09
C ASP A 43 -0.75 -35.13 -16.78
N SER A 44 -1.64 -35.50 -15.86
CA SER A 44 -1.70 -36.87 -15.29
C SER A 44 -2.85 -37.69 -15.84
N THR A 45 -3.88 -37.06 -16.40
CA THR A 45 -5.07 -37.77 -16.87
C THR A 45 -5.34 -37.44 -18.33
N THR A 46 -5.41 -38.46 -19.17
CA THR A 46 -5.87 -38.34 -20.58
C THR A 46 -7.39 -38.23 -20.62
N LEU A 47 -7.95 -37.28 -19.85
CA LEU A 47 -9.39 -37.06 -19.80
C LEU A 47 -9.88 -36.55 -21.16
N VAL A 48 -10.91 -37.20 -21.69
CA VAL A 48 -11.52 -36.90 -22.99
C VAL A 48 -11.91 -35.42 -23.11
N VAL A 49 -12.35 -34.81 -22.00
CA VAL A 49 -12.75 -33.40 -21.90
C VAL A 49 -11.61 -32.44 -22.29
N PHE A 50 -10.35 -32.82 -22.04
CA PHE A 50 -9.19 -32.01 -22.43
C PHE A 50 -8.58 -32.48 -23.75
N CYS A 51 -8.69 -33.77 -24.09
CA CYS A 51 -8.15 -34.33 -25.33
C CYS A 51 -8.90 -33.87 -26.58
N VAL A 52 -10.24 -33.88 -26.60
CA VAL A 52 -11.02 -33.51 -27.80
C VAL A 52 -10.73 -32.07 -28.25
N PRO A 53 -10.79 -31.05 -27.36
CA PRO A 53 -10.47 -29.69 -27.75
C PRO A 53 -8.99 -29.50 -28.07
N ALA A 54 -8.10 -30.32 -27.49
CA ALA A 54 -6.68 -30.25 -27.79
C ALA A 54 -6.36 -30.74 -29.20
N VAL A 55 -7.01 -31.81 -29.65
CA VAL A 55 -6.88 -32.31 -31.04
C VAL A 55 -7.50 -31.33 -32.02
N GLU A 56 -8.73 -30.86 -31.76
CA GLU A 56 -9.41 -29.89 -32.65
C GLU A 56 -8.63 -28.59 -32.83
N ARG A 57 -7.94 -28.13 -31.78
CA ARG A 57 -7.24 -26.83 -31.79
C ARG A 57 -5.71 -26.96 -31.92
N GLY A 58 -5.19 -28.17 -32.10
CA GLY A 58 -3.75 -28.43 -32.17
C GLY A 58 -2.99 -27.97 -30.91
N TRP A 59 -3.61 -28.05 -29.73
CA TRP A 59 -3.01 -27.61 -28.48
C TRP A 59 -2.11 -28.66 -27.87
N ASP A 60 -0.90 -28.26 -27.47
CA ASP A 60 -0.08 -29.07 -26.58
C ASP A 60 -0.59 -28.91 -25.12
N LEU A 61 -1.19 -29.98 -24.61
CA LEU A 61 -1.72 -30.05 -23.24
C LEU A 61 -0.64 -29.78 -22.19
N ARG A 62 0.63 -30.15 -22.43
CA ARG A 62 1.73 -29.89 -21.49
C ARG A 62 2.05 -28.41 -21.37
N ILE A 63 1.98 -27.67 -22.48
CA ILE A 63 2.19 -26.23 -22.49
C ILE A 63 1.06 -25.54 -21.72
N LYS A 64 -0.18 -26.00 -21.90
CA LYS A 64 -1.33 -25.48 -21.15
C LYS A 64 -1.28 -25.81 -19.66
N ALA A 65 -0.86 -27.02 -19.30
CA ALA A 65 -0.66 -27.40 -17.91
C ALA A 65 0.41 -26.51 -17.24
N LYS A 66 1.52 -26.23 -17.93
CA LYS A 66 2.53 -25.27 -17.46
C LYS A 66 1.98 -23.86 -17.29
N ALA A 67 1.19 -23.38 -18.26
CA ALA A 67 0.54 -22.06 -18.16
C ALA A 67 -0.42 -22.00 -16.97
N CYS A 68 -1.19 -23.06 -16.73
CA CYS A 68 -2.12 -23.16 -15.61
C CYS A 68 -1.37 -23.19 -14.26
N ARG A 69 -0.25 -23.92 -14.15
CA ARG A 69 0.64 -23.87 -12.96
C ARG A 69 1.18 -22.46 -12.72
N ARG A 70 1.62 -21.76 -13.76
CA ARG A 70 2.08 -20.37 -13.64
C ARG A 70 0.97 -19.45 -13.15
N ALA A 71 -0.24 -19.58 -13.70
CA ALA A 71 -1.41 -18.83 -13.22
C ALA A 71 -1.69 -19.12 -11.73
N GLY A 72 -1.64 -20.39 -11.31
CA GLY A 72 -1.76 -20.79 -9.90
C GLY A 72 -0.72 -20.12 -9.00
N LEU A 73 0.55 -20.04 -9.44
CA LEU A 73 1.61 -19.33 -8.72
C LEU A 73 1.30 -17.84 -8.57
N PHE A 74 0.75 -17.18 -9.59
CA PHE A 74 0.33 -15.78 -9.47
C PHE A 74 -0.75 -15.59 -8.41
N PHE A 75 -1.74 -16.48 -8.33
CA PHE A 75 -2.75 -16.43 -7.26
C PHE A 75 -2.15 -16.66 -5.87
N ILE A 76 -1.13 -17.53 -5.74
CA ILE A 76 -0.39 -17.68 -4.47
C ILE A 76 0.34 -16.39 -4.10
N VAL A 77 1.02 -15.74 -5.05
CA VAL A 77 1.71 -14.47 -4.80
C VAL A 77 0.71 -13.39 -4.36
N LEU A 78 -0.44 -13.29 -5.03
CA LEU A 78 -1.51 -12.37 -4.63
C LEU A 78 -2.05 -12.69 -3.24
N LEU A 79 -2.23 -13.97 -2.91
CA LEU A 79 -2.66 -14.41 -1.60
C LEU A 79 -1.67 -13.98 -0.51
N LEU A 80 -0.36 -14.18 -0.73
CA LEU A 80 0.67 -13.70 0.19
C LEU A 80 0.63 -12.18 0.31
N LEU A 81 0.45 -11.46 -0.80
CA LEU A 81 0.37 -10.00 -0.79
C LEU A 81 -0.81 -9.51 0.07
N VAL A 82 -2.00 -10.09 -0.12
CA VAL A 82 -3.20 -9.78 0.68
C VAL A 82 -2.97 -10.16 2.14
N PHE A 83 -2.37 -11.32 2.40
CA PHE A 83 -2.05 -11.79 3.74
C PHE A 83 -1.07 -10.85 4.47
N PHE A 84 0.00 -10.40 3.81
CA PHE A 84 1.00 -9.49 4.38
C PHE A 84 0.65 -8.00 4.28
N ALA A 85 -0.41 -7.62 3.57
CA ALA A 85 -0.85 -6.23 3.48
C ALA A 85 -0.97 -5.46 4.81
N PRO A 86 -1.50 -6.02 5.93
CA PRO A 86 -1.61 -5.28 7.18
C PRO A 86 -0.25 -5.15 7.87
N PHE A 87 0.64 -6.13 7.67
CA PHE A 87 2.02 -6.04 8.15
C PHE A 87 2.78 -4.94 7.40
N TRP A 88 2.55 -4.82 6.10
CA TRP A 88 3.16 -3.77 5.27
C TRP A 88 2.67 -2.37 5.63
N SER A 89 1.38 -2.21 5.96
CA SER A 89 0.85 -0.93 6.43
C SER A 89 1.40 -0.54 7.81
N LEU A 90 1.58 -1.52 8.71
CA LEU A 90 2.25 -1.34 10.00
C LEU A 90 3.72 -0.93 9.85
N LEU A 91 4.47 -1.61 8.97
CA LEU A 91 5.86 -1.26 8.69
C LEU A 91 5.99 0.15 8.11
N ARG A 92 5.14 0.49 7.13
CA ARG A 92 5.13 1.81 6.49
C ARG A 92 4.78 2.92 7.50
N GLY A 93 3.86 2.67 8.44
CA GLY A 93 3.53 3.59 9.53
C GLY A 93 4.72 3.88 10.44
N LYS A 94 5.43 2.83 10.89
CA LYS A 94 6.64 2.99 11.71
C LYS A 94 7.77 3.69 10.95
N CYS A 95 8.03 3.33 9.70
CA CYS A 95 9.04 3.99 8.88
C CYS A 95 8.73 5.48 8.67
N ARG A 96 7.45 5.85 8.45
CA ARG A 96 7.04 7.25 8.32
C ARG A 96 7.23 8.03 9.62
N ALA A 97 6.90 7.41 10.76
CA ALA A 97 7.13 8.02 12.09
C ALA A 97 8.62 8.22 12.37
N VAL A 98 9.47 7.24 12.03
CA VAL A 98 10.93 7.35 12.15
C VAL A 98 11.46 8.45 11.23
N PHE A 99 11.03 8.49 9.96
CA PHE A 99 11.45 9.51 9.00
C PHE A 99 11.04 10.92 9.46
N CYS A 100 9.83 11.08 10.00
CA CYS A 100 9.39 12.34 10.61
C CYS A 100 10.26 12.73 11.82
N ARG A 101 10.61 11.77 12.70
CA ARG A 101 11.50 12.04 13.84
C ARG A 101 12.91 12.43 13.40
N VAL A 102 13.48 11.74 12.41
CA VAL A 102 14.80 12.08 11.85
C VAL A 102 14.78 13.47 11.23
N ARG A 103 13.75 13.80 10.44
CA ARG A 103 13.60 15.12 9.84
C ARG A 103 13.43 16.21 10.90
N PHE A 104 12.68 15.94 11.97
CA PHE A 104 12.52 16.87 13.09
C PHE A 104 13.85 17.11 13.81
N HIS A 105 14.62 16.04 14.10
CA HIS A 105 15.94 16.16 14.70
C HIS A 105 16.94 16.92 13.82
N ALA A 106 16.94 16.67 12.51
CA ALA A 106 17.76 17.40 11.56
C ALA A 106 17.43 18.91 11.58
N HIS A 107 16.13 19.27 11.63
CA HIS A 107 15.70 20.66 11.71
C HIS A 107 16.07 21.33 13.04
N GLN A 108 16.02 20.58 14.15
CA GLN A 108 16.40 21.08 15.47
C GLN A 108 17.91 21.33 15.58
N SER A 109 18.73 20.49 14.93
CA SER A 109 20.17 20.72 14.79
C SER A 109 20.46 21.95 13.94
N CYS A 110 19.77 22.18 12.81
CA CYS A 110 19.94 23.41 12.03
C CYS A 110 19.56 24.68 12.82
N ARG A 111 18.54 24.61 13.68
CA ARG A 111 18.14 25.74 14.54
C ARG A 111 19.19 26.07 15.62
N LYS A 112 20.01 25.09 16.03
CA LYS A 112 21.15 25.29 16.95
C LYS A 112 22.41 25.78 16.23
N VAL A 113 22.51 25.61 14.91
CA VAL A 113 23.65 26.04 14.09
C VAL A 113 23.46 27.43 13.49
N VAL A 114 22.30 28.09 13.67
CA VAL A 114 22.17 29.52 13.37
C VAL A 114 23.11 30.29 14.31
N PRO A 115 24.20 30.89 13.81
CA PRO A 115 25.15 31.61 14.64
C PRO A 115 24.43 32.81 15.25
N ARG A 116 24.67 33.06 16.55
CA ARG A 116 24.14 34.23 17.29
C ARG A 116 24.39 35.57 16.60
N GLU A 117 25.34 35.64 15.66
CA GLU A 117 25.69 36.82 14.86
C GLU A 117 24.56 37.30 13.93
N GLN A 118 23.76 36.41 13.31
CA GLN A 118 22.77 36.83 12.31
C GLN A 118 21.48 37.41 12.92
N ARG A 119 21.28 37.22 14.24
CA ARG A 119 20.13 37.78 14.97
C ARG A 119 20.25 39.28 15.20
N ARG A 120 21.47 39.84 15.24
CA ARG A 120 21.69 41.29 15.33
C ARG A 120 21.51 41.99 13.99
N LEU A 121 21.88 41.35 12.87
CA LEU A 121 21.74 41.92 11.53
C LEU A 121 20.27 42.10 11.08
N LEU A 122 19.37 41.22 11.53
CA LEU A 122 17.93 41.34 11.24
C LEU A 122 17.19 42.32 12.16
N GLN A 123 17.70 42.60 13.37
CA GLN A 123 17.16 43.68 14.20
C GLN A 123 17.64 45.06 13.75
N PHE A 124 18.81 45.16 13.13
CA PHE A 124 19.34 46.45 12.64
C PHE A 124 18.55 46.99 11.44
N LYS A 125 17.92 46.14 10.62
CA LYS A 125 17.19 46.57 9.41
C LYS A 125 15.77 47.08 9.67
N HIS A 126 15.34 47.20 10.93
CA HIS A 126 13.98 47.65 11.27
C HIS A 126 13.93 48.97 12.05
N SER A 127 15.03 49.74 12.10
CA SER A 127 15.10 50.99 12.87
C SER A 127 15.27 52.29 12.05
N ASP A 128 15.25 52.25 10.72
CA ASP A 128 15.48 53.45 9.89
C ASP A 128 14.24 53.86 9.06
N SER A 129 13.04 53.85 9.64
CA SER A 129 11.88 54.42 8.94
C SER A 129 10.73 54.82 9.85
N GLU A 130 10.97 55.62 10.89
CA GLU A 130 9.91 56.50 11.43
C GLU A 130 10.53 57.84 11.85
N GLY A 131 10.09 58.92 11.18
CA GLY A 131 10.38 60.30 11.58
C GLY A 131 10.22 61.33 10.46
N GLU A 132 9.01 61.85 10.27
CA GLU A 132 8.67 63.30 10.10
C GLU A 132 7.13 63.40 9.82
N GLU A 133 6.31 63.62 10.86
CA GLU A 133 5.79 64.91 11.39
C GLU A 133 4.51 65.40 10.64
N LEU A 134 3.28 65.19 11.19
CA LEU A 134 2.43 66.09 12.04
C LEU A 134 1.77 67.27 11.25
N PRO A 135 0.76 68.02 11.77
CA PRO A 135 -0.56 67.63 12.30
C PRO A 135 -1.76 68.54 11.89
N GLU A 136 -2.96 68.10 12.30
CA GLU A 136 -4.18 68.85 12.73
C GLU A 136 -4.69 70.11 11.99
N CYS A 137 -5.89 69.97 11.40
CA CYS A 137 -7.14 70.65 11.80
C CYS A 137 -8.35 69.94 11.16
#